data_AF-A0A830C1S5-F1
#
_entry.id   AF-A0A830C1S5-F1
#
_cell.length_a   1.000
_cell.length_b   1.000
_cell.length_c   1.000
_cell.angle_alpha   90.00
_cell.angle_beta   90.00
_cell.angle_gamma   90.00
#
_symmetry.space_group_name_H-M   'P 1'
#
loop_
_entity.id
_entity.type
_entity.pdbx_description
1 polymer ?
#
loop_
_entity_poly.entity_id
_entity_poly.type
_entity_poly.pdbx_seq_one_letter_code
_entity_poly.pdbx_strand_id
1 'polypeptide(L)'
;RDTEGHGSHTLSTAGGNFVPGANVFGFANGTAKGGSPSARVAAYKVCWTVNETGACFDVDILAAFDKAIHDGVDVLSVSVGGDPEPFETDSIAIGSFHAVMHGIVVVSSAGNEGPGPGTVSNIAPWLITVGASTIDRRFLSYVILGNKIRLRVSEALFF
;
A
#
# COMPACT_ATOMS: atom_id res chain seq x y z
N ARG A 1 8.78 -5.46 -13.76
CA ARG A 1 7.36 -5.43 -14.20
C ARG A 1 6.50 -5.99 -13.09
N ASP A 2 5.34 -5.38 -12.83
CA ASP A 2 4.34 -5.88 -11.90
C ASP A 2 3.51 -7.00 -12.57
N THR A 3 3.34 -8.10 -11.86
CA THR A 3 2.61 -9.30 -12.31
C THR A 3 1.54 -9.74 -11.30
N GLU A 4 1.42 -9.03 -10.18
CA GLU A 4 0.48 -9.33 -9.10
C GLU A 4 -0.56 -8.21 -8.99
N GLY A 5 -0.14 -6.94 -9.07
CA GLY A 5 -1.03 -5.77 -9.15
C GLY A 5 -0.93 -4.81 -7.96
N HIS A 6 -0.45 -5.27 -6.81
CA HIS A 6 -0.32 -4.48 -5.58
C HIS A 6 0.52 -3.22 -5.81
N GLY A 7 1.67 -3.35 -6.46
CA GLY A 7 2.56 -2.22 -6.77
C GLY A 7 1.90 -1.21 -7.71
N SER A 8 1.17 -1.66 -8.73
CA SER A 8 0.44 -0.77 -9.64
C SER A 8 -0.71 -0.05 -8.91
N HIS A 9 -1.40 -0.73 -8.00
CA HIS A 9 -2.50 -0.16 -7.23
C HIS A 9 -2.01 0.92 -6.24
N THR A 10 -0.95 0.65 -5.48
CA THR A 10 -0.40 1.63 -4.52
C THR A 10 0.23 2.82 -5.22
N LEU A 11 1.02 2.60 -6.27
CA LEU A 11 1.66 3.68 -7.03
C LEU A 11 0.63 4.58 -7.72
N SER A 12 -0.44 4.02 -8.30
CA SER A 12 -1.52 4.83 -8.88
C SER A 12 -2.35 5.59 -7.83
N THR A 13 -2.48 5.05 -6.61
CA THR A 13 -3.11 5.76 -5.48
C THR A 13 -2.28 6.95 -5.01
N ALA A 14 -0.94 6.84 -5.02
CA ALA A 14 -0.06 7.95 -4.63
C ALA A 14 0.12 8.99 -5.74
N GLY A 15 0.49 8.56 -6.96
CA GLY A 15 0.94 9.43 -8.05
C GLY A 15 0.28 9.15 -9.41
N GLY A 16 -0.84 8.42 -9.45
CA GLY A 16 -1.56 8.15 -10.69
C GLY A 16 -2.15 9.41 -11.32
N ASN A 17 -2.02 9.53 -12.64
CA ASN A 17 -2.63 10.64 -13.39
C ASN A 17 -4.15 10.47 -13.51
N PHE A 18 -4.84 11.52 -13.98
CA PHE A 18 -6.28 11.51 -14.21
C PHE A 18 -6.67 10.49 -15.30
N VAL A 19 -7.53 9.53 -14.94
CA VAL A 19 -8.09 8.52 -15.86
C VAL A 19 -9.61 8.60 -15.84
N PRO A 20 -10.24 9.25 -16.83
CA PRO A 20 -11.70 9.32 -16.95
C PRO A 20 -12.33 7.96 -17.22
N GLY A 21 -13.51 7.71 -16.64
CA GLY A 21 -14.27 6.47 -16.86
C GLY A 21 -13.69 5.24 -16.17
N ALA A 22 -12.78 5.41 -15.21
CA ALA A 22 -12.23 4.33 -14.42
C ALA A 22 -13.35 3.67 -13.59
N ASN A 23 -13.46 2.34 -13.71
CA ASN A 23 -14.46 1.55 -13.00
C ASN A 23 -14.01 0.07 -12.95
N VAL A 24 -14.58 -0.69 -12.03
CA VAL A 24 -14.43 -2.15 -11.97
C VAL A 24 -15.80 -2.76 -12.19
N PHE A 25 -16.04 -3.36 -13.37
CA PHE A 25 -17.34 -3.92 -13.76
C PHE A 25 -18.52 -2.94 -13.58
N GLY A 26 -18.30 -1.65 -13.81
CA GLY A 26 -19.30 -0.59 -13.62
C GLY A 26 -19.37 -0.01 -12.19
N PHE A 27 -18.72 -0.62 -11.21
CA PHE A 27 -18.64 -0.08 -9.86
C PHE A 27 -17.60 1.03 -9.74
N ALA A 28 -17.87 2.00 -8.85
CA ALA A 28 -17.02 3.16 -8.58
C ALA A 28 -16.65 3.99 -9.83
N ASN A 29 -17.57 4.08 -10.80
CA ASN A 29 -17.36 4.85 -12.02
C ASN A 29 -17.06 6.32 -11.73
N GLY A 30 -15.98 6.83 -12.29
CA GLY A 30 -15.56 8.22 -12.16
C GLY A 30 -14.21 8.47 -12.81
N THR A 31 -13.55 9.56 -12.42
CA THR A 31 -12.16 9.83 -12.82
C THR A 31 -11.24 9.39 -11.68
N ALA A 32 -10.43 8.36 -11.91
CA ALA A 32 -9.41 7.95 -10.94
C ALA A 32 -8.19 8.88 -11.02
N LYS A 33 -7.60 9.21 -9.86
CA LYS A 33 -6.35 9.98 -9.74
C LYS A 33 -5.69 9.70 -8.39
N GLY A 34 -4.36 9.72 -8.37
CA GLY A 34 -3.59 9.57 -7.13
C GLY A 34 -3.52 10.86 -6.32
N GLY A 35 -3.03 10.81 -5.08
CA GLY A 35 -2.83 11.95 -4.19
C GLY A 35 -2.20 13.16 -4.89
N SER A 36 -1.11 12.94 -5.63
CA SER A 36 -0.39 13.94 -6.42
C SER A 36 -0.26 13.52 -7.90
N PRO A 37 -1.24 13.83 -8.77
CA PRO A 37 -1.29 13.35 -10.16
C PRO A 37 -0.15 13.87 -11.06
N SER A 38 0.49 14.97 -10.68
CA SER A 38 1.59 15.58 -11.42
C SER A 38 2.97 15.13 -10.92
N ALA A 39 3.02 14.26 -9.90
CA ALA A 39 4.29 13.73 -9.39
C ALA A 39 4.95 12.82 -10.42
N ARG A 40 6.29 12.81 -10.42
CA ARG A 40 7.04 11.76 -11.11
C ARG A 40 7.07 10.53 -10.23
N VAL A 41 6.92 9.36 -10.84
CA VAL A 41 6.89 8.07 -10.14
C VAL A 41 8.11 7.24 -10.54
N ALA A 42 8.75 6.64 -9.53
CA ALA A 42 9.80 5.64 -9.70
C ALA A 42 9.36 4.38 -8.95
N ALA A 43 9.57 3.22 -9.57
CA ALA A 43 9.13 1.94 -9.01
C ALA A 43 10.35 1.04 -8.74
N TYR A 44 10.53 0.68 -7.47
CA TYR A 44 11.57 -0.25 -7.02
C TYR A 44 10.87 -1.54 -6.57
N LYS A 45 10.97 -2.59 -7.40
CA LYS A 45 10.28 -3.86 -7.12
C LYS A 45 11.13 -4.71 -6.18
N VAL A 46 10.62 -4.95 -4.98
CA VAL A 46 11.28 -5.76 -3.93
C VAL A 46 10.51 -7.02 -3.54
N CYS A 47 9.28 -7.15 -4.04
CA CYS A 47 8.41 -8.30 -3.77
C CYS A 47 8.25 -9.15 -5.03
N TRP A 48 8.29 -10.46 -4.82
CA TRP A 48 8.30 -11.47 -5.86
C TRP A 48 7.30 -12.57 -5.54
N THR A 49 6.83 -13.24 -6.58
CA THR A 49 6.04 -14.46 -6.41
C THR A 49 7.00 -15.63 -6.25
N VAL A 50 6.98 -16.29 -5.10
CA VAL A 50 7.81 -17.44 -4.75
C VAL A 50 6.88 -18.56 -4.29
N ASN A 51 6.89 -19.71 -4.97
CA ASN A 51 6.01 -20.85 -4.64
C ASN A 51 4.53 -20.48 -4.50
N GLU A 52 4.02 -19.64 -5.42
CA GLU A 52 2.62 -19.14 -5.43
C GLU A 52 2.26 -18.17 -4.29
N THR A 53 3.19 -17.87 -3.38
CA THR A 53 3.02 -16.82 -2.36
C THR A 53 3.83 -15.57 -2.73
N GLY A 54 3.40 -14.40 -2.24
CA GLY A 54 4.18 -13.17 -2.33
C GLY A 54 5.25 -13.13 -1.23
N ALA A 55 6.49 -12.80 -1.58
CA ALA A 55 7.58 -12.62 -0.63
C ALA A 55 8.39 -11.37 -0.98
N CYS A 56 8.71 -10.55 0.02
CA CYS A 56 9.60 -9.41 -0.10
C CYS A 56 10.86 -9.72 0.72
N PHE A 57 12.02 -9.79 0.08
CA PHE A 57 13.26 -10.18 0.77
C PHE A 57 13.97 -8.94 1.33
N ASP A 58 14.50 -9.04 2.55
CA ASP A 58 15.21 -7.93 3.22
C ASP A 58 16.35 -7.35 2.38
N VAL A 59 17.08 -8.21 1.67
CA VAL A 59 18.17 -7.79 0.79
C VAL A 59 17.68 -6.92 -0.37
N ASP A 60 16.50 -7.22 -0.92
CA ASP A 60 15.91 -6.44 -2.01
C ASP A 60 15.33 -5.12 -1.48
N ILE A 61 14.75 -5.14 -0.28
CA ILE A 61 14.27 -3.95 0.42
C ILE A 61 15.42 -2.96 0.66
N LEU A 62 16.53 -3.43 1.25
CA LEU A 62 17.70 -2.59 1.50
C LEU A 62 18.32 -2.07 0.20
N ALA A 63 18.44 -2.91 -0.83
CA ALA A 63 18.95 -2.48 -2.13
C ALA A 63 18.05 -1.42 -2.81
N ALA A 64 16.73 -1.53 -2.64
CA ALA A 64 15.80 -0.53 -3.15
C ALA A 64 15.88 0.80 -2.39
N PHE A 65 16.03 0.78 -1.06
CA PHE A 65 16.26 2.00 -0.28
C PHE A 65 17.56 2.70 -0.71
N ASP A 66 18.67 1.96 -0.78
CA ASP A 66 19.96 2.51 -1.23
C ASP A 66 19.85 3.13 -2.62
N LYS A 67 19.22 2.40 -3.55
CA LYS A 67 19.02 2.89 -4.92
C LYS A 67 18.10 4.12 -4.98
N ALA A 68 17.01 4.14 -4.21
CA ALA A 68 16.09 5.26 -4.19
C ALA A 68 16.71 6.54 -3.59
N ILE A 69 17.52 6.38 -2.53
CA ILE A 69 18.30 7.48 -1.94
C ILE A 69 19.28 8.02 -2.97
N HIS A 70 20.03 7.15 -3.65
CA HIS A 70 20.96 7.54 -4.70
C HIS A 70 20.25 8.28 -5.85
N ASP A 71 19.07 7.82 -6.24
CA ASP A 71 18.28 8.43 -7.32
C ASP A 71 17.61 9.75 -6.94
N GLY A 72 17.70 10.14 -5.65
CA GLY A 72 17.25 11.44 -5.16
C GLY A 72 15.72 11.57 -5.15
N VAL A 73 15.00 10.52 -4.74
CA VAL A 73 13.55 10.60 -4.58
C VAL A 73 13.18 11.53 -3.42
N ASP A 74 12.04 12.22 -3.51
CA ASP A 74 11.59 13.13 -2.46
C ASP A 74 10.81 12.42 -1.33
N VAL A 75 10.05 11.37 -1.70
CA VAL A 75 9.17 10.61 -0.80
C VAL A 75 9.19 9.14 -1.18
N LEU A 76 9.22 8.25 -0.18
CA LEU A 76 9.07 6.81 -0.33
C LEU A 76 7.73 6.34 0.25
N SER A 77 6.98 5.59 -0.56
CA SER A 77 5.75 4.90 -0.16
C SER A 77 6.00 3.40 -0.10
N VAL A 78 5.95 2.83 1.09
CA VAL A 78 6.39 1.46 1.39
C VAL A 78 5.21 0.67 1.97
N SER A 79 4.41 0.06 1.10
CA SER A 79 3.26 -0.75 1.53
C SER A 79 3.66 -2.22 1.73
N VAL A 80 4.69 -2.45 2.55
CA VAL A 80 5.17 -3.77 2.93
C VAL A 80 5.52 -3.76 4.42
N GLY A 81 5.56 -4.91 5.04
CA GLY A 81 5.89 -5.08 6.45
C GLY A 81 5.93 -6.55 6.83
N GLY A 82 6.63 -6.85 7.91
CA GLY A 82 6.67 -8.16 8.55
C GLY A 82 6.17 -8.08 9.99
N ASP A 83 6.48 -9.11 10.77
CA ASP A 83 6.30 -9.04 12.21
C ASP A 83 7.20 -7.94 12.81
N PRO A 84 6.80 -7.27 13.90
CA PRO A 84 7.62 -6.24 14.52
C PRO A 84 8.90 -6.85 15.11
N GLU A 85 10.05 -6.36 14.66
CA GLU A 85 11.37 -6.79 15.12
C GLU A 85 12.18 -5.61 15.72
N PRO A 86 13.27 -5.86 16.47
CA PRO A 86 14.22 -4.82 16.82
C PRO A 86 14.71 -4.04 15.59
N PHE A 87 14.90 -2.73 15.73
CA PHE A 87 15.21 -1.84 14.60
C PHE A 87 16.50 -2.20 13.87
N GLU A 88 17.44 -2.83 14.55
CA GLU A 88 18.72 -3.27 14.00
C GLU A 88 18.63 -4.53 13.12
N THR A 89 17.50 -5.26 13.16
CA THR A 89 17.25 -6.43 12.31
C THR A 89 16.14 -6.19 11.28
N ASP A 90 15.30 -5.17 11.48
CA ASP A 90 14.26 -4.77 10.53
C ASP A 90 14.85 -3.99 9.33
N SER A 91 14.77 -4.60 8.14
CA SER A 91 15.26 -4.02 6.89
C SER A 91 14.56 -2.71 6.49
N ILE A 92 13.27 -2.57 6.82
CA ILE A 92 12.51 -1.34 6.57
C ILE A 92 12.94 -0.27 7.56
N ALA A 93 13.13 -0.60 8.84
CA ALA A 93 13.62 0.34 9.83
C ALA A 93 15.01 0.88 9.45
N ILE A 94 15.95 -0.01 9.10
CA ILE A 94 17.31 0.36 8.67
C ILE A 94 17.27 1.23 7.41
N GLY A 95 16.62 0.74 6.34
CA GLY A 95 16.57 1.45 5.06
C GLY A 95 15.90 2.82 5.17
N SER A 96 14.81 2.91 5.93
CA SER A 96 14.09 4.17 6.16
C SER A 96 14.87 5.15 7.04
N PHE A 97 15.65 4.68 8.01
CA PHE A 97 16.51 5.55 8.81
C PHE A 97 17.51 6.29 7.92
N HIS A 98 18.17 5.57 7.02
CA HIS A 98 19.07 6.18 6.03
C HIS A 98 18.33 7.15 5.09
N ALA A 99 17.13 6.80 4.62
CA ALA A 99 16.34 7.72 3.78
C ALA A 99 16.00 9.04 4.50
N VAL A 100 15.53 8.96 5.76
CA VAL A 100 15.20 10.15 6.56
C VAL A 100 16.43 11.00 6.85
N MET A 101 17.59 10.40 7.09
CA MET A 101 18.86 11.12 7.25
C MET A 101 19.26 11.91 5.98
N HIS A 102 18.80 11.47 4.81
CA HIS A 102 18.97 12.16 3.53
C HIS A 102 17.81 13.12 3.19
N GLY A 103 16.90 13.38 4.13
CA GLY A 103 15.77 14.30 3.95
C GLY A 103 14.59 13.71 3.19
N ILE A 104 14.55 12.38 3.01
CA ILE A 104 13.48 11.67 2.28
C ILE A 104 12.44 11.19 3.28
N VAL A 105 11.19 11.60 3.10
CA VAL A 105 10.08 11.14 3.95
C VAL A 105 9.68 9.71 3.57
N VAL A 106 9.48 8.85 4.56
CA VAL A 106 9.05 7.45 4.35
C VAL A 106 7.68 7.22 5.00
N VAL A 107 6.72 6.77 4.18
CA VAL A 107 5.37 6.41 4.60
C VAL A 107 5.20 4.90 4.48
N SER A 108 4.75 4.25 5.55
CA SER A 108 4.60 2.79 5.61
C SER A 108 3.24 2.36 6.17
N SER A 109 2.77 1.16 5.82
CA SER A 109 1.49 0.64 6.32
C SER A 109 1.61 0.07 7.74
N ALA A 110 0.56 0.17 8.55
CA ALA A 110 0.55 -0.39 9.90
C ALA A 110 0.51 -1.93 9.95
N GLY A 111 0.14 -2.61 8.86
CA GLY A 111 -0.15 -4.05 8.84
C GLY A 111 -1.65 -4.32 8.84
N ASN A 112 -2.02 -5.58 8.58
CA ASN A 112 -3.41 -6.05 8.46
C ASN A 112 -3.78 -7.11 9.53
N GLU A 113 -2.90 -7.33 10.51
CA GLU A 113 -2.98 -8.36 11.55
C GLU A 113 -3.84 -7.95 12.77
N GLY A 114 -4.49 -6.79 12.68
CA GLY A 114 -5.43 -6.31 13.69
C GLY A 114 -6.64 -7.24 13.90
N PRO A 115 -7.52 -6.94 14.89
CA PRO A 115 -7.60 -5.70 15.68
C PRO A 115 -6.97 -5.80 17.07
N GLY A 116 -6.20 -6.85 17.37
CA GLY A 116 -5.57 -7.05 18.67
C GLY A 116 -4.56 -5.95 19.02
N PRO A 117 -4.34 -5.64 20.31
CA PRO A 117 -3.30 -4.70 20.71
C PRO A 117 -1.90 -5.22 20.30
N GLY A 118 -1.02 -4.31 19.88
CA GLY A 118 0.37 -4.65 19.53
C GLY A 118 0.56 -5.38 18.20
N THR A 119 -0.39 -5.28 17.29
CA THR A 119 -0.36 -5.92 15.95
C THR A 119 0.22 -5.02 14.85
N VAL A 120 0.76 -3.85 15.21
CA VAL A 120 1.34 -2.90 14.25
C VAL A 120 2.75 -3.33 13.86
N SER A 121 3.04 -3.48 12.57
CA SER A 121 4.33 -3.91 12.00
C SER A 121 5.41 -2.83 11.99
N ASN A 122 5.17 -1.75 11.24
CA ASN A 122 6.17 -0.72 10.96
C ASN A 122 6.24 0.31 12.10
N ILE A 123 7.00 0.01 13.15
CA ILE A 123 6.97 0.78 14.42
C ILE A 123 8.13 1.77 14.61
N ALA A 124 9.05 1.88 13.64
CA ALA A 124 10.20 2.77 13.77
C ALA A 124 9.75 4.24 13.87
N PRO A 125 10.32 5.04 14.81
CA PRO A 125 9.78 6.36 15.16
C PRO A 125 9.98 7.43 14.06
N TRP A 126 10.84 7.17 13.08
CA TRP A 126 11.07 8.06 11.93
C TRP A 126 10.14 7.76 10.73
N LEU A 127 9.30 6.72 10.82
CA LEU A 127 8.32 6.38 9.80
C LEU A 127 7.00 7.14 10.03
N ILE A 128 6.32 7.48 8.94
CA ILE A 128 4.89 7.80 8.99
C ILE A 128 4.12 6.48 8.80
N THR A 129 3.64 5.89 9.89
CA THR A 129 2.92 4.62 9.88
C THR A 129 1.41 4.84 9.78
N VAL A 130 0.78 4.28 8.76
CA VAL A 130 -0.61 4.56 8.37
C VAL A 130 -1.52 3.36 8.62
N GLY A 131 -2.57 3.55 9.43
CA GLY A 131 -3.65 2.59 9.60
C GLY A 131 -4.76 2.79 8.55
N ALA A 132 -5.49 1.73 8.24
CA ALA A 132 -6.57 1.77 7.27
C ALA A 132 -7.93 2.13 7.91
N SER A 133 -8.77 2.82 7.16
CA SER A 133 -10.15 3.14 7.60
C SER A 133 -11.14 3.04 6.44
N THR A 134 -12.44 3.11 6.77
CA THR A 134 -13.50 3.07 5.75
C THR A 134 -13.90 4.48 5.32
N ILE A 135 -14.33 4.61 4.06
CA ILE A 135 -14.94 5.84 3.53
C ILE A 135 -16.48 5.74 3.49
N ASP A 136 -17.14 6.85 3.18
CA ASP A 136 -18.59 6.95 3.07
C ASP A 136 -19.19 6.09 1.93
N ARG A 137 -18.42 5.88 0.85
CA ARG A 137 -18.82 5.05 -0.29
C ARG A 137 -18.93 3.58 0.09
N ARG A 138 -20.09 2.98 -0.21
CA ARG A 138 -20.37 1.55 -0.02
C ARG A 138 -20.79 0.89 -1.32
N PHE A 139 -20.33 -0.32 -1.56
CA PHE A 139 -20.83 -1.18 -2.63
C PHE A 139 -21.99 -2.02 -2.12
N LEU A 140 -23.09 -2.04 -2.87
CA LEU A 140 -24.32 -2.73 -2.48
C LEU A 140 -24.54 -3.94 -3.36
N SER A 141 -24.78 -5.08 -2.72
CA SER A 141 -25.17 -6.32 -3.36
C SER A 141 -26.53 -6.75 -2.84
N TYR A 142 -27.41 -7.20 -3.73
CA TYR A 142 -28.75 -7.65 -3.37
C TYR A 142 -28.89 -9.13 -3.64
N VAL A 143 -29.33 -9.88 -2.63
CA VAL A 143 -29.66 -11.30 -2.75
C VAL A 143 -31.18 -11.44 -2.71
N ILE A 144 -31.77 -12.01 -3.76
CA ILE A 144 -33.21 -12.27 -3.83
C ILE A 144 -33.42 -13.76 -3.61
N LEU A 145 -34.10 -14.10 -2.52
CA LEU A 145 -34.42 -15.49 -2.16
C LEU A 145 -35.63 -16.00 -2.98
N GLY A 146 -35.81 -17.32 -3.05
CA GLY A 146 -36.92 -17.94 -3.79
C GLY A 146 -38.32 -17.53 -3.30
N ASN A 147 -38.43 -17.08 -2.05
CA ASN A 147 -39.65 -16.50 -1.47
C ASN A 147 -39.78 -14.98 -1.70
N LYS A 148 -38.99 -14.41 -2.62
CA LYS A 148 -38.96 -12.98 -3.00
C LYS A 148 -38.47 -12.03 -1.92
N ILE A 149 -37.96 -12.52 -0.79
CA ILE A 149 -37.28 -11.68 0.19
C ILE A 149 -35.98 -11.14 -0.42
N ARG A 150 -35.75 -9.84 -0.28
CA ARG A 150 -34.56 -9.14 -0.77
C ARG A 150 -33.65 -8.77 0.39
N LEU A 151 -32.50 -9.41 0.48
CA LEU A 151 -31.45 -9.06 1.43
C LEU A 151 -30.50 -8.04 0.81
N ARG A 152 -30.14 -7.00 1.56
CA ARG A 152 -29.16 -6.00 1.17
C ARG A 152 -27.87 -6.27 1.93
N VAL A 153 -26.80 -6.53 1.20
CA VAL A 153 -25.43 -6.64 1.72
C VAL A 153 -24.69 -5.38 1.28
N SER A 154 -23.91 -4.80 2.18
CA SER A 154 -23.07 -3.64 1.86
C SER A 154 -21.63 -3.91 2.28
N GLU A 155 -20.69 -3.59 1.41
CA GLU A 155 -19.27 -3.65 1.68
C GLU A 155 -18.67 -2.25 1.60
N ALA A 156 -17.83 -1.91 2.57
CA ALA A 156 -17.14 -0.62 2.62
C ALA A 156 -15.78 -0.74 1.93
N LEU A 157 -15.33 0.34 1.31
CA LEU A 157 -13.95 0.44 0.82
C LEU A 157 -13.01 0.81 1.96
N PHE A 158 -11.85 0.15 1.99
CA PHE A 158 -10.71 0.53 2.82
C PHE A 158 -9.71 1.32 1.99
N PHE A 159 -9.12 2.35 2.60
CA PHE A 159 -7.96 3.11 2.12
C PHE A 159 -6.96 3.29 3.25
#